data_AF-A0A529Y972-F1
#
_entry.id   AF-A0A529Y972-F1
#
_cell.length_a   1.000
_cell.length_b   1.000
_cell.length_c   1.000
_cell.angle_alpha   90.00
_cell.angle_beta   90.00
_cell.angle_gamma   90.00
#
_symmetry.space_group_name_H-M   'P 1'
#
loop_
_entity.id
_entity.type
_entity.pdbx_description
1 polymer ?
#
loop_
_entity_poly.entity_id
_entity_poly.type
_entity_poly.pdbx_seq_one_letter_code
_entity_poly.pdbx_strand_id
1 'polypeptide(L)' 'MKEKGSIALFQYWNQLRDGRLAPKRSEVEPADIKSLLA' A
#
# COMPACT_ATOMS: atom_id res chain seq x y z
N MET A 1 -6.73 6.99 15.35
CA MET A 1 -6.79 7.66 14.02
C MET A 1 -5.52 7.48 13.19
N LYS A 2 -4.30 7.57 13.74
CA LYS A 2 -3.06 7.29 12.98
C LYS A 2 -2.86 5.81 12.60
N GLU A 3 -3.30 4.89 13.45
CA GLU A 3 -3.11 3.45 13.23
C GLU A 3 -3.91 2.91 12.03
N LYS A 4 -5.09 3.49 11.73
CA LYS A 4 -5.92 3.04 10.61
C LYS A 4 -5.23 3.27 9.26
N GLY A 5 -4.61 4.43 9.06
CA GLY A 5 -3.85 4.72 7.84
C GLY A 5 -2.62 3.83 7.69
N SER A 6 -1.88 3.61 8.79
CA SER A 6 -0.72 2.70 8.78
C SER A 6 -1.11 1.24 8.47
N ILE A 7 -2.22 0.75 9.03
CA ILE A 7 -2.75 -0.59 8.75
C ILE A 7 -3.17 -0.70 7.29
N ALA A 8 -3.85 0.31 6.74
CA ALA A 8 -4.32 0.30 5.36
C ALA A 8 -3.16 0.31 4.35
N LEU A 9 -2.11 1.09 4.61
CA LEU A 9 -0.87 1.03 3.81
C LEU A 9 -0.20 -0.33 3.88
N PHE A 10 -0.15 -0.94 5.06
CA PHE A 10 0.42 -2.28 5.22
C PHE A 10 -0.35 -3.33 4.42
N GLN A 11 -1.69 -3.28 4.43
CA GLN A 11 -2.54 -4.15 3.64
C GLN A 11 -2.34 -3.94 2.13
N TYR A 12 -2.29 -2.68 1.67
CA TYR A 12 -1.98 -2.33 0.29
C TYR A 12 -0.65 -2.96 -0.17
N TRP A 13 0.42 -2.81 0.63
CA TRP A 13 1.73 -3.40 0.31
C TRP A 13 1.73 -4.93 0.34
N ASN A 14 0.92 -5.57 1.19
CA ASN A 14 0.79 -7.03 1.18
C ASN A 14 0.12 -7.53 -0.09
N GLN A 15 -0.97 -6.88 -0.51
CA GLN A 15 -1.68 -7.24 -1.72
C GLN A 15 -0.81 -7.03 -2.96
N LEU A 16 -0.06 -5.93 -3.02
CA LEU A 16 0.79 -5.62 -4.17
C LEU A 16 1.98 -6.58 -4.31
N ARG A 17 2.49 -7.06 -3.17
CA ARG A 17 3.59 -8.02 -3.14
C ARG A 17 3.16 -9.39 -3.61
N ASP A 18 1.93 -9.81 -3.31
CA ASP A 18 1.40 -11.13 -3.71
C ASP A 18 2.38 -12.27 -3.40
N GLY A 19 2.93 -12.27 -2.18
CA GLY A 19 3.95 -13.24 -1.74
C GLY A 19 5.40 -12.96 -2.19
N ARG A 20 5.64 -11.93 -3.01
CA ARG A 20 6.99 -11.48 -3.40
C ARG A 20 7.62 -10.61 -2.31
N LEU A 21 8.96 -10.57 -2.27
CA LEU A 21 9.70 -9.75 -1.30
C LEU A 21 9.43 -8.24 -1.49
N ALA A 22 9.30 -7.81 -2.74
CA ALA A 22 9.01 -6.43 -3.11
C ALA A 22 8.11 -6.38 -4.36
N PRO A 23 7.21 -5.40 -4.45
CA PRO A 23 6.44 -5.14 -5.67
C PRO A 23 7.32 -4.43 -6.70
N LYS A 24 6.92 -4.46 -7.97
CA LYS A 24 7.54 -3.66 -9.02
C LYS A 24 7.05 -2.21 -8.90
N ARG A 25 7.92 -1.26 -9.22
CA ARG A 25 7.57 0.18 -9.18
C ARG A 25 6.42 0.54 -10.11
N SER A 26 6.24 -0.20 -11.22
CA SER A 26 5.13 -0.02 -12.16
C SER A 26 3.79 -0.52 -11.63
N GLU A 27 3.77 -1.34 -10.57
CA GLU A 27 2.54 -1.82 -9.95
C GLU A 27 2.05 -0.84 -8.87
N VAL A 28 2.90 0.07 -8.41
CA VAL A 28 2.54 1.05 -7.38
C VAL A 28 1.77 2.20 -8.00
N GLU A 29 0.50 2.35 -7.61
CA GLU A 29 -0.31 3.49 -8.04
C GLU A 29 -0.30 4.62 -7.00
N PRO A 30 0.29 5.80 -7.30
CA PRO A 30 0.37 6.90 -6.34
C PRO A 30 -0.98 7.45 -5.91
N ALA A 31 -2.00 7.34 -6.77
CA ALA A 31 -3.36 7.79 -6.48
C ALA A 31 -4.02 6.97 -5.35
N ASP A 32 -3.77 5.67 -5.30
CA ASP A 32 -4.27 4.78 -4.25
C ASP A 32 -3.61 5.11 -2.92
N ILE A 33 -2.28 5.29 -2.91
CA ILE A 33 -1.53 5.68 -1.71
C ILE A 33 -2.03 7.04 -1.17
N LYS A 34 -2.30 8.01 -2.06
CA LYS A 34 -2.84 9.32 -1.66
C LYS A 34 -4.20 9.19 -0.99
N SER A 35 -5.07 8.30 -1.50
CA SER A 35 -6.38 8.03 -0.92
C SER A 35 -6.30 7.35 0.46
N LEU A 36 -5.26 6.53 0.69
CA LEU A 36 -5.02 5.84 1.97
C LEU A 36 -4.40 6.73 3.05
N LEU A 37 -3.79 7.84 2.67
CA LEU A 37 -3.12 8.80 3.56
C LEU A 37 -3.99 10.01 3.96
N ALA A 38 -5.17 10.15 3.35
CA ALA A 38 -6.09 11.28 3.52
C ALA A 38 -6.87 11.26 4.86
#